data_AF-A0A1Y3WR53-F1
#
_entry.id   AF-A0A1Y3WR53-F1
#
_cell.length_a   1.000
_cell.length_b   1.000
_cell.length_c   1.000
_cell.angle_alpha   90.00
_cell.angle_beta   90.00
_cell.angle_gamma   90.00
#
_symmetry.space_group_name_H-M   'P 1'
#
loop_
_entity.id
_entity.type
_entity.pdbx_description
1 polymer ?
#
loop_
_entity_poly.entity_id
_entity_poly.type
_entity_poly.pdbx_seq_one_letter_code
_entity_poly.pdbx_strand_id
1 'polypeptide(L)'
;MEQIGKIGMMVGRVSAGAELLHATPSAKRWENYFMDPRNDLKEIQATAKDGVYFVDFICYGDKVALYVICRVIAGRAGDCVMAMITIPCNVAIPGEELAYIIDKTKEELGKTQLDFKAFDQLCDTEYKLLTAPPYVNSSSFSRQQYAYQLYGRGTDYQLKEILSKNLFNPCYNGYKAVFLIDKASLDVMTPVEGVVELQQSQVGRYAVLKYPVGYRYKLTINGQAFTADYPAKLGDTVTITASRESFVAQSISVTINSQSEDPTSQLNAIKWKTIIKLSMFEVLDQEKGTPLKDIQVRIGDTEIKPEGTPVLESVLQNNPTVTIECKGYNTGTFFYNTLRENQQRGRKIKLTRAPKTYTYVVDNRLEEGRKITFAIEDARFDIKRSPLAYYEVEPSTLNSEKIYLRRRKQRLTKSQLYVILLISIVVFLLGGWAGWGLSGVIAKYQQRETVETYAVKTQSNDPARAEKSGSSTSDAEKEQADTKQKIKELLKNTLWSRSEFKEAGYENLYDALNGYDFTIVLAIYNSLGVDPDSVGKTWRSIIENMTEINAKGINVTRDPIGNAGAIDLIQYNNILKDILKAKPKPSTGGSSSKKDGAKNSPAKPVKPETPQKKEIGGLE
;
A
#
# COMPACT_ATOMS: atom_id res chain seq x y z
N MET A 1 31.14 -12.45 -0.77
CA MET A 1 31.39 -13.87 -0.43
C MET A 1 32.31 -14.41 -1.50
N GLU A 2 33.46 -14.94 -1.13
CA GLU A 2 34.36 -15.61 -2.08
C GLU A 2 33.60 -16.73 -2.80
N GLN A 3 33.62 -16.69 -4.13
CA GLN A 3 33.05 -17.74 -4.94
C GLN A 3 34.01 -18.93 -4.92
N ILE A 4 33.51 -20.11 -4.54
CA ILE A 4 34.31 -21.31 -4.35
C ILE A 4 34.23 -22.11 -5.63
N GLY A 5 35.35 -22.23 -6.34
CA GLY A 5 35.46 -23.08 -7.52
C GLY A 5 35.72 -24.55 -7.18
N LYS A 6 35.83 -24.97 -5.92
CA LYS A 6 36.24 -26.34 -5.55
C LYS A 6 35.17 -27.08 -4.77
N ILE A 7 35.09 -28.39 -4.97
CA ILE A 7 34.42 -29.30 -4.04
C ILE A 7 35.30 -29.52 -2.80
N GLY A 8 34.75 -30.14 -1.76
CA GLY A 8 35.50 -30.50 -0.56
C GLY A 8 35.06 -31.84 -0.02
N MET A 9 35.79 -32.36 0.96
CA MET A 9 35.45 -33.62 1.61
C MET A 9 35.68 -33.55 3.12
N MET A 10 34.76 -34.14 3.87
CA MET A 10 34.89 -34.39 5.31
C MET A 10 34.87 -35.90 5.53
N VAL A 11 35.84 -36.42 6.25
CA VAL A 11 36.00 -37.86 6.51
C VAL A 11 35.91 -38.09 7.99
N GLY A 12 35.15 -39.09 8.40
CA GLY A 12 34.96 -39.39 9.81
C GLY A 12 34.57 -40.81 10.11
N ARG A 13 34.47 -41.08 11.41
CA ARG A 13 34.12 -42.39 11.94
C ARG A 13 32.97 -42.25 12.92
N VAL A 14 32.09 -43.24 12.91
CA VAL A 14 30.92 -43.29 13.78
C VAL A 14 30.97 -44.57 14.59
N SER A 15 31.00 -44.43 15.92
CA SER A 15 30.94 -45.55 16.87
C SER A 15 30.14 -45.18 18.13
N ALA A 16 30.71 -44.36 19.02
CA ALA A 16 30.03 -43.77 20.18
C ALA A 16 29.41 -42.38 19.90
N GLY A 17 29.53 -41.91 18.66
CA GLY A 17 29.22 -40.58 18.17
C GLY A 17 29.95 -40.38 16.85
N ALA A 18 29.61 -39.30 16.13
CA ALA A 18 30.34 -38.92 14.92
C ALA A 18 31.63 -38.16 15.30
N GLU A 19 32.77 -38.69 14.86
CA GLU A 19 34.08 -38.09 14.99
C GLU A 19 34.57 -37.65 13.60
N LEU A 20 34.85 -36.36 13.45
CA LEU A 20 35.47 -35.81 12.25
C LEU A 20 36.98 -36.06 12.32
N LEU A 21 37.51 -36.87 11.39
CA LEU A 21 38.91 -37.25 11.33
C LEU A 21 39.73 -36.33 10.42
N HIS A 22 39.14 -35.89 9.31
CA HIS A 22 39.79 -35.00 8.33
C HIS A 22 38.77 -34.12 7.62
N ALA A 23 39.16 -32.91 7.27
CA ALA A 23 38.39 -32.01 6.41
C ALA A 23 39.34 -31.30 5.45
N THR A 24 39.07 -31.42 4.15
CA THR A 24 39.86 -30.70 3.13
C THR A 24 39.69 -29.19 3.31
N PRO A 25 40.65 -28.36 2.86
CA PRO A 25 40.56 -26.90 3.03
C PRO A 25 39.27 -26.27 2.50
N SER A 26 38.74 -26.78 1.38
CA SER A 26 37.49 -26.33 0.78
C SER A 26 36.24 -26.72 1.58
N ALA A 27 36.30 -27.83 2.33
CA ALA A 27 35.21 -28.34 3.15
C ALA A 27 35.07 -27.64 4.51
N LYS A 28 36.12 -26.99 5.04
CA LYS A 28 36.11 -26.40 6.40
C LYS A 28 34.92 -25.51 6.71
N ARG A 29 34.46 -24.72 5.72
CA ARG A 29 33.30 -23.82 5.89
C ARG A 29 31.97 -24.57 6.08
N TRP A 30 31.92 -25.83 5.68
CA TRP A 30 30.76 -26.70 5.71
C TRP A 30 30.79 -27.70 6.86
N GLU A 31 31.79 -27.61 7.77
CA GLU A 31 31.96 -28.51 8.92
C GLU A 31 30.72 -28.58 9.81
N ASN A 32 29.95 -27.49 9.91
CA ASN A 32 28.69 -27.46 10.67
C ASN A 32 27.62 -28.42 10.11
N TYR A 33 27.78 -28.94 8.90
CA TYR A 33 26.90 -29.95 8.31
C TYR A 33 27.39 -31.39 8.51
N PHE A 34 28.58 -31.58 9.08
CA PHE A 34 29.05 -32.93 9.42
C PHE A 34 28.09 -33.57 10.41
N MET A 35 27.60 -34.78 10.10
CA MET A 35 26.50 -35.40 10.83
C MET A 35 26.79 -36.86 11.19
N ASP A 36 26.06 -37.34 12.17
CA ASP A 36 25.97 -38.76 12.52
C ASP A 36 24.90 -39.46 11.67
N PRO A 37 25.28 -40.31 10.70
CA PRO A 37 24.35 -40.94 9.76
C PRO A 37 23.61 -42.14 10.37
N ARG A 38 23.84 -42.52 11.64
CA ARG A 38 23.26 -43.74 12.23
C ARG A 38 21.75 -43.82 12.12
N ASN A 39 21.05 -42.70 12.25
CA ASN A 39 19.60 -42.67 12.11
C ASN A 39 19.18 -42.78 10.65
N ASP A 40 19.93 -42.20 9.73
CA ASP A 40 19.65 -42.28 8.30
C ASP A 40 19.89 -43.72 7.80
N LEU A 41 20.96 -44.37 8.24
CA LEU A 41 21.27 -45.76 7.88
C LEU A 41 20.23 -46.79 8.33
N LYS A 42 19.35 -46.46 9.28
CA LYS A 42 18.23 -47.34 9.69
C LYS A 42 17.16 -47.46 8.60
N GLU A 43 17.12 -46.52 7.67
CA GLU A 43 16.14 -46.46 6.58
C GLU A 43 16.48 -47.39 5.41
N ILE A 44 17.65 -48.04 5.45
CA ILE A 44 18.12 -49.00 4.45
C ILE A 44 18.47 -50.32 5.14
N GLN A 45 17.82 -51.40 4.73
CA GLN A 45 18.22 -52.76 5.11
C GLN A 45 19.26 -53.25 4.12
N ALA A 46 20.47 -53.51 4.64
CA ALA A 46 21.54 -54.07 3.85
C ALA A 46 21.91 -55.45 4.37
N THR A 47 21.91 -56.45 3.47
CA THR A 47 22.31 -57.81 3.78
C THR A 47 23.74 -58.01 3.30
N ALA A 48 24.69 -58.04 4.21
CA ALA A 48 26.09 -58.30 3.89
C ALA A 48 26.25 -59.77 3.47
N LYS A 49 26.15 -60.07 2.17
CA LYS A 49 26.42 -61.42 1.67
C LYS A 49 27.92 -61.75 1.68
N ASP A 50 28.81 -60.78 1.45
CA ASP A 50 30.25 -61.06 1.24
C ASP A 50 31.25 -59.99 1.75
N GLY A 51 30.83 -59.08 2.65
CA GLY A 51 31.73 -58.04 3.19
C GLY A 51 31.28 -56.62 2.90
N VAL A 52 32.25 -55.70 2.92
CA VAL A 52 32.09 -54.23 2.94
C VAL A 52 31.01 -53.75 1.96
N TYR A 53 29.96 -53.14 2.48
CA TYR A 53 28.96 -52.46 1.66
C TYR A 53 28.93 -50.96 1.96
N PHE A 54 28.63 -50.19 0.91
CA PHE A 54 28.56 -48.74 0.96
C PHE A 54 27.11 -48.30 0.78
N VAL A 55 26.63 -47.45 1.67
CA VAL A 55 25.34 -46.77 1.54
C VAL A 55 25.60 -45.33 1.12
N ASP A 56 25.02 -44.92 0.00
CA ASP A 56 25.18 -43.59 -0.57
C ASP A 56 23.87 -42.81 -0.47
N PHE A 57 23.94 -41.54 -0.07
CA PHE A 57 22.79 -40.65 -0.09
C PHE A 57 23.17 -39.18 -0.21
N ILE A 58 22.22 -38.36 -0.68
CA ILE A 58 22.37 -36.92 -0.80
C ILE A 58 21.54 -36.21 0.27
N CYS A 59 22.13 -35.21 0.92
CA CYS A 59 21.41 -34.21 1.71
C CYS A 59 21.85 -32.79 1.33
N TYR A 60 21.13 -31.77 1.81
CA TYR A 60 21.35 -30.38 1.40
C TYR A 60 21.52 -29.45 2.59
N GLY A 61 22.57 -28.63 2.51
CA GLY A 61 22.75 -27.43 3.33
C GLY A 61 22.41 -26.15 2.55
N ASP A 62 22.66 -25.00 3.16
CA ASP A 62 22.56 -23.71 2.46
C ASP A 62 23.59 -23.63 1.33
N LYS A 63 23.09 -23.66 0.09
CA LYS A 63 23.89 -23.55 -1.15
C LYS A 63 24.92 -24.67 -1.35
N VAL A 64 24.71 -25.84 -0.75
CA VAL A 64 25.62 -26.99 -0.88
C VAL A 64 24.83 -28.30 -0.90
N ALA A 65 25.18 -29.19 -1.83
CA ALA A 65 24.80 -30.59 -1.79
C ALA A 65 25.89 -31.40 -1.07
N LEU A 66 25.47 -32.36 -0.26
CA LEU A 66 26.34 -33.19 0.55
C LEU A 66 26.11 -34.63 0.09
N TYR A 67 27.08 -35.18 -0.65
CA TYR A 67 27.06 -36.58 -1.05
C TYR A 67 27.74 -37.39 0.04
N VAL A 68 26.97 -38.23 0.72
CA VAL A 68 27.42 -39.01 1.87
C VAL A 68 27.65 -40.45 1.45
N ILE A 69 28.84 -40.96 1.73
CA ILE A 69 29.27 -42.33 1.49
C ILE A 69 29.53 -42.97 2.85
N CYS A 70 28.75 -43.98 3.22
CA CYS A 70 28.90 -44.71 4.47
C CYS A 70 29.38 -46.13 4.21
N ARG A 71 30.62 -46.44 4.61
CA ARG A 71 31.13 -47.81 4.69
C ARG A 71 30.68 -48.44 6.00
N VAL A 72 29.68 -49.33 5.95
CA VAL A 72 29.13 -49.93 7.17
C VAL A 72 30.07 -51.03 7.70
N ILE A 73 30.24 -51.07 9.02
CA ILE A 73 31.08 -52.07 9.69
C ILE A 73 30.23 -53.29 10.02
N ALA A 74 30.54 -54.43 9.39
CA ALA A 74 29.82 -55.67 9.59
C ALA A 74 29.79 -56.09 11.08
N GLY A 75 28.63 -56.55 11.54
CA GLY A 75 28.42 -57.00 12.93
C GLY A 75 28.25 -55.88 13.96
N ARG A 76 28.34 -54.60 13.57
CA ARG A 76 28.11 -53.44 14.44
C ARG A 76 27.08 -52.50 13.84
N ALA A 77 25.82 -52.65 14.26
CA ALA A 77 24.71 -51.89 13.71
C ALA A 77 24.93 -50.38 13.87
N GLY A 78 25.01 -49.66 12.74
CA GLY A 78 25.18 -48.22 12.69
C GLY A 78 26.63 -47.72 12.77
N ASP A 79 27.60 -48.57 13.11
CA ASP A 79 29.01 -48.18 13.05
C ASP A 79 29.45 -48.06 11.58
N CYS A 80 30.06 -46.93 11.22
CA CYS A 80 30.56 -46.74 9.86
C CYS A 80 31.82 -45.88 9.82
N VAL A 81 32.58 -46.03 8.75
CA VAL A 81 33.51 -45.01 8.28
C VAL A 81 32.82 -44.26 7.15
N MET A 82 32.84 -42.93 7.18
CA MET A 82 32.11 -42.14 6.20
C MET A 82 32.96 -41.05 5.56
N ALA A 83 32.60 -40.70 4.34
CA ALA A 83 33.03 -39.46 3.68
C ALA A 83 31.79 -38.66 3.27
N MET A 84 31.86 -37.35 3.43
CA MET A 84 30.85 -36.40 2.96
C MET A 84 31.52 -35.45 1.97
N ILE A 85 31.17 -35.58 0.69
CA ILE A 85 31.64 -34.71 -0.38
C ILE A 85 30.74 -33.48 -0.43
N THR A 86 31.31 -32.30 -0.22
CA THR A 86 30.62 -31.01 -0.24
C THR A 86 30.70 -30.42 -1.64
N ILE A 87 29.55 -30.25 -2.29
CA ILE A 87 29.44 -29.77 -3.66
C ILE A 87 28.66 -28.44 -3.64
N PRO A 88 29.34 -27.29 -3.76
CA PRO A 88 28.66 -26.00 -3.79
C PRO A 88 27.71 -25.89 -4.99
N CYS A 89 26.53 -25.26 -4.81
CA CYS A 89 25.51 -25.16 -5.88
C CYS A 89 25.95 -24.35 -7.11
N ASN A 90 27.00 -23.54 -6.96
CA ASN A 90 27.58 -22.73 -8.03
C ASN A 90 28.77 -23.39 -8.73
N VAL A 91 29.14 -24.63 -8.41
CA VAL A 91 30.21 -25.37 -9.07
C VAL A 91 29.63 -26.19 -10.24
N ALA A 92 30.20 -26.02 -11.44
CA ALA A 92 29.86 -26.80 -12.62
C ALA A 92 30.81 -28.00 -12.76
N ILE A 93 30.51 -29.09 -12.04
CA ILE A 93 31.26 -30.35 -12.12
C ILE A 93 30.57 -31.34 -13.09
N PRO A 94 31.30 -31.96 -14.04
CA PRO A 94 30.78 -33.04 -14.86
C PRO A 94 30.38 -34.26 -14.02
N GLY A 95 29.29 -34.93 -14.40
CA GLY A 95 28.77 -36.08 -13.64
C GLY A 95 29.71 -37.28 -13.66
N GLU A 96 30.40 -37.51 -14.78
CA GLU A 96 31.45 -38.52 -14.91
C GLU A 96 32.61 -38.27 -13.94
N GLU A 97 33.01 -37.01 -13.76
CA GLU A 97 34.11 -36.64 -12.87
C GLU A 97 33.71 -36.80 -11.40
N LEU A 98 32.50 -36.36 -11.02
CA LEU A 98 32.00 -36.57 -9.67
C LEU A 98 31.82 -38.07 -9.35
N ALA A 99 31.35 -38.88 -10.31
CA ALA A 99 31.28 -40.33 -10.17
C ALA A 99 32.67 -40.95 -9.92
N TYR A 100 33.67 -40.53 -10.70
CA TYR A 100 35.06 -40.97 -10.50
C TYR A 100 35.60 -40.61 -9.10
N ILE A 101 35.31 -39.40 -8.61
CA ILE A 101 35.70 -38.97 -7.26
C ILE A 101 35.01 -39.81 -6.19
N ILE A 102 33.72 -40.14 -6.36
CA ILE A 102 32.97 -41.02 -5.46
C ILE A 102 33.60 -42.42 -5.42
N ASP A 103 33.91 -43.00 -6.58
CA ASP A 103 34.51 -44.33 -6.67
C ASP A 103 35.88 -44.37 -5.99
N LYS A 104 36.74 -43.37 -6.24
CA LYS A 104 38.03 -43.24 -5.56
C LYS A 104 37.89 -43.03 -4.06
N THR A 105 36.87 -42.29 -3.64
CA THR A 105 36.56 -42.12 -2.21
C THR A 105 36.18 -43.46 -1.57
N LYS A 106 35.36 -44.28 -2.25
CA LYS A 106 35.02 -45.64 -1.78
C LYS A 106 36.24 -46.55 -1.70
N GLU A 107 37.12 -46.52 -2.70
CA GLU A 107 38.39 -47.25 -2.68
C GLU A 107 39.23 -46.88 -1.45
N GLU A 108 39.41 -45.58 -1.18
CA GLU A 108 40.16 -45.09 -0.01
C GLU A 108 39.50 -45.47 1.32
N LEU A 109 38.19 -45.29 1.44
CA LEU A 109 37.42 -45.70 2.61
C LEU A 109 37.48 -47.21 2.86
N GLY A 110 37.68 -48.01 1.80
CA GLY A 110 37.84 -49.46 1.85
C GLY A 110 39.14 -49.93 2.50
N LYS A 111 40.17 -49.08 2.54
CA LYS A 111 41.49 -49.42 3.09
C LYS A 111 41.46 -49.60 4.62
N THR A 112 42.46 -50.30 5.14
CA THR A 112 42.65 -50.49 6.58
C THR A 112 43.14 -49.21 7.26
N GLN A 113 43.98 -48.44 6.57
CA GLN A 113 44.46 -47.13 6.99
C GLN A 113 44.04 -46.11 5.94
N LEU A 114 43.44 -45.01 6.39
CA LEU A 114 42.99 -43.93 5.52
C LEU A 114 44.18 -43.06 5.12
N ASP A 115 44.28 -42.75 3.82
CA ASP A 115 45.24 -41.76 3.31
C ASP A 115 44.54 -40.40 3.15
N PHE A 116 44.72 -39.50 4.13
CA PHE A 116 44.10 -38.18 4.08
C PHE A 116 44.61 -37.30 2.93
N LYS A 117 45.84 -37.54 2.43
CA LYS A 117 46.36 -36.79 1.28
C LYS A 117 45.64 -37.17 -0.01
N ALA A 118 45.20 -38.42 -0.14
CA ALA A 118 44.41 -38.84 -1.30
C ALA A 118 43.08 -38.07 -1.37
N PHE A 119 42.41 -37.83 -0.24
CA PHE A 119 41.19 -37.02 -0.20
C PHE A 119 41.42 -35.55 -0.55
N ASP A 120 42.55 -34.96 -0.11
CA ASP A 120 42.93 -33.60 -0.50
C ASP A 120 43.13 -33.51 -2.02
N GLN A 121 43.89 -34.45 -2.61
CA GLN A 121 44.16 -34.49 -4.05
C GLN A 121 42.88 -34.63 -4.89
N LEU A 122 41.91 -35.43 -4.42
CA LEU A 122 40.60 -35.57 -5.09
C LEU A 122 39.79 -34.25 -5.11
N CYS A 123 40.08 -33.30 -4.20
CA CYS A 123 39.38 -32.03 -4.08
C CYS A 123 40.19 -30.84 -4.62
N ASP A 124 41.36 -31.07 -5.23
CA ASP A 124 42.27 -29.99 -5.64
C ASP A 124 41.86 -29.31 -6.95
N THR A 125 41.00 -29.93 -7.76
CA THR A 125 40.51 -29.36 -9.03
C THR A 125 39.64 -28.13 -8.81
N GLU A 126 39.90 -27.08 -9.60
CA GLU A 126 39.05 -25.90 -9.66
C GLU A 126 38.11 -25.98 -10.87
N TYR A 127 36.83 -25.75 -10.60
CA TYR A 127 35.72 -25.87 -11.52
C TYR A 127 35.18 -24.49 -11.92
N LYS A 128 34.58 -24.46 -13.11
CA LYS A 128 33.86 -23.29 -13.59
C LYS A 128 32.67 -22.98 -12.69
N LEU A 129 32.46 -21.70 -12.43
CA LEU A 129 31.33 -21.22 -11.66
C LEU A 129 30.09 -21.00 -12.53
N LEU A 130 28.93 -21.42 -12.02
CA LEU A 130 27.63 -21.14 -12.62
C LEU A 130 27.18 -19.71 -12.33
N THR A 131 26.69 -19.02 -13.35
CA THR A 131 26.12 -17.67 -13.23
C THR A 131 24.73 -17.69 -12.56
N ALA A 132 23.97 -18.77 -12.76
CA ALA A 132 22.72 -19.07 -12.07
C ALA A 132 22.79 -20.48 -11.46
N PRO A 133 23.26 -20.63 -10.21
CA PRO A 133 23.19 -21.91 -9.55
C PRO A 133 21.73 -22.34 -9.39
N PRO A 134 21.38 -23.61 -9.68
CA PRO A 134 20.09 -24.15 -9.30
C PRO A 134 19.94 -24.05 -7.77
N TYR A 135 18.82 -23.50 -7.31
CA TYR A 135 18.58 -23.30 -5.88
C TYR A 135 17.65 -24.37 -5.31
N VAL A 136 18.18 -25.14 -4.36
CA VAL A 136 17.43 -25.99 -3.45
C VAL A 136 17.35 -25.27 -2.11
N ASN A 137 16.13 -25.05 -1.61
CA ASN A 137 15.92 -24.33 -0.37
C ASN A 137 16.39 -25.18 0.82
N SER A 138 17.36 -24.65 1.57
CA SER A 138 18.02 -25.28 2.70
C SER A 138 17.04 -25.60 3.82
N SER A 139 16.77 -26.89 4.02
CA SER A 139 16.14 -27.40 5.25
C SER A 139 16.10 -28.93 5.35
N SER A 140 16.84 -29.69 4.53
CA SER A 140 16.75 -31.17 4.54
C SER A 140 16.94 -31.73 5.96
N PHE A 141 17.91 -31.24 6.71
CA PHE A 141 18.18 -31.68 8.09
C PHE A 141 17.01 -31.55 9.09
N SER A 142 16.04 -30.69 8.83
CA SER A 142 14.85 -30.50 9.70
C SER A 142 13.65 -31.36 9.31
N ARG A 143 13.74 -32.10 8.20
CA ARG A 143 12.63 -32.88 7.65
C ARG A 143 12.59 -34.28 8.27
N GLN A 144 11.41 -34.89 8.27
CA GLN A 144 11.19 -36.22 8.86
C GLN A 144 11.10 -37.35 7.82
N GLN A 145 10.92 -37.03 6.54
CA GLN A 145 10.69 -38.03 5.51
C GLN A 145 11.95 -38.34 4.71
N TYR A 146 12.15 -39.61 4.35
CA TYR A 146 13.24 -40.08 3.51
C TYR A 146 12.73 -40.50 2.12
N ALA A 147 13.61 -40.44 1.13
CA ALA A 147 13.34 -40.93 -0.20
C ALA A 147 14.51 -41.75 -0.75
N TYR A 148 14.28 -42.50 -1.82
CA TYR A 148 15.32 -43.16 -2.60
C TYR A 148 15.10 -42.95 -4.11
N GLN A 149 16.21 -42.93 -4.84
CA GLN A 149 16.26 -42.85 -6.29
C GLN A 149 17.01 -44.05 -6.83
N LEU A 150 16.34 -44.83 -7.68
CA LEU A 150 16.97 -45.92 -8.41
C LEU A 150 17.78 -45.39 -9.60
N TYR A 151 18.95 -45.98 -9.82
CA TYR A 151 19.79 -45.74 -10.99
C TYR A 151 20.33 -47.05 -11.57
N GLY A 152 20.98 -47.00 -12.74
CA GLY A 152 21.70 -48.13 -13.32
C GLY A 152 20.94 -48.84 -14.44
N ARG A 153 21.17 -50.14 -14.61
CA ARG A 153 20.58 -50.89 -15.73
C ARG A 153 19.07 -51.08 -15.51
N GLY A 154 18.28 -50.68 -16.50
CA GLY A 154 16.82 -50.82 -16.44
C GLY A 154 16.12 -49.71 -15.64
N THR A 155 16.79 -48.58 -15.43
CA THR A 155 16.21 -47.30 -15.00
C THR A 155 16.44 -46.25 -16.09
N ASP A 156 15.80 -45.09 -15.97
CA ASP A 156 15.98 -43.95 -16.88
C ASP A 156 17.24 -43.12 -16.63
N TYR A 157 17.94 -43.40 -15.53
CA TYR A 157 19.07 -42.60 -15.07
C TYR A 157 20.28 -43.46 -14.73
N GLN A 158 21.44 -43.06 -15.24
CA GLN A 158 22.74 -43.48 -14.73
C GLN A 158 23.17 -42.58 -13.56
N LEU A 159 24.03 -43.08 -12.67
CA LEU A 159 24.51 -42.30 -11.51
C LEU A 159 25.10 -40.94 -11.95
N LYS A 160 25.90 -40.91 -13.02
CA LYS A 160 26.48 -39.68 -13.58
C LYS A 160 25.44 -38.62 -14.01
N GLU A 161 24.24 -39.04 -14.41
CA GLU A 161 23.17 -38.11 -14.79
C GLU A 161 22.51 -37.50 -13.54
N ILE A 162 22.39 -38.30 -12.47
CA ILE A 162 21.97 -37.83 -11.15
C ILE A 162 22.98 -36.82 -10.60
N LEU A 163 24.27 -37.15 -10.67
CA LEU A 163 25.38 -36.36 -10.13
C LEU A 163 25.67 -35.07 -10.90
N SER A 164 25.15 -34.91 -12.11
CA SER A 164 25.32 -33.69 -12.92
C SER A 164 24.07 -32.81 -12.86
N LYS A 165 23.23 -32.89 -13.90
CA LYS A 165 22.09 -32.00 -14.13
C LYS A 165 21.01 -32.11 -13.05
N ASN A 166 20.94 -33.26 -12.38
CA ASN A 166 19.89 -33.54 -11.42
C ASN A 166 20.35 -33.45 -9.96
N LEU A 167 21.60 -33.07 -9.67
CA LEU A 167 22.13 -33.06 -8.29
C LEU A 167 21.37 -32.09 -7.38
N PHE A 168 20.87 -30.98 -7.93
CA PHE A 168 20.09 -29.98 -7.21
C PHE A 168 18.61 -30.02 -7.63
N ASN A 169 18.05 -31.20 -7.88
CA ASN A 169 16.65 -31.33 -8.28
C ASN A 169 15.69 -31.02 -7.11
N PRO A 170 14.73 -30.10 -7.24
CA PRO A 170 13.72 -29.80 -6.25
C PRO A 170 12.73 -30.91 -5.95
N CYS A 171 12.67 -32.01 -6.72
CA CYS A 171 11.98 -33.20 -6.21
C CYS A 171 12.61 -33.71 -4.91
N TYR A 172 13.90 -33.43 -4.70
CA TYR A 172 14.58 -33.72 -3.45
C TYR A 172 14.21 -32.72 -2.33
N ASN A 173 13.55 -31.59 -2.66
CA ASN A 173 13.02 -30.60 -1.71
C ASN A 173 11.77 -31.14 -1.00
N GLY A 174 12.00 -32.03 -0.05
CA GLY A 174 10.94 -32.83 0.55
C GLY A 174 11.49 -33.66 1.68
N TYR A 175 12.73 -34.07 1.49
CA TYR A 175 13.29 -35.19 2.21
C TYR A 175 14.51 -34.78 3.03
N LYS A 176 14.73 -35.52 4.10
CA LYS A 176 15.90 -35.40 4.96
C LYS A 176 17.16 -35.87 4.25
N ALA A 177 17.05 -36.99 3.56
CA ALA A 177 18.07 -37.53 2.67
C ALA A 177 17.40 -38.28 1.51
N VAL A 178 18.10 -38.34 0.39
CA VAL A 178 17.73 -39.14 -0.78
C VAL A 178 18.79 -40.22 -0.99
N PHE A 179 18.44 -41.47 -0.72
CA PHE A 179 19.32 -42.61 -0.96
C PHE A 179 19.47 -42.87 -2.45
N LEU A 180 20.69 -43.16 -2.89
CA LEU A 180 20.98 -43.52 -4.27
C LEU A 180 21.29 -45.01 -4.32
N ILE A 181 20.44 -45.77 -5.01
CA ILE A 181 20.52 -47.23 -5.03
C ILE A 181 20.64 -47.70 -6.47
N ASP A 182 21.71 -48.45 -6.77
CA ASP A 182 21.79 -49.17 -8.03
C ASP A 182 20.68 -50.23 -8.05
N LYS A 183 19.85 -50.22 -9.09
CA LYS A 183 18.77 -51.18 -9.28
C LYS A 183 19.27 -52.62 -9.25
N ALA A 184 20.51 -52.88 -9.68
CA ALA A 184 21.12 -54.20 -9.61
C ALA A 184 21.42 -54.67 -8.19
N SER A 185 21.48 -53.75 -7.21
CA SER A 185 21.81 -54.01 -5.80
C SER A 185 20.59 -54.15 -4.89
N LEU A 186 19.36 -54.11 -5.44
CA LEU A 186 18.12 -54.17 -4.64
C LEU A 186 17.94 -55.47 -3.86
N ASP A 187 18.59 -56.55 -4.29
CA ASP A 187 18.60 -57.85 -3.63
C ASP A 187 19.45 -57.88 -2.35
N VAL A 188 20.40 -56.94 -2.22
CA VAL A 188 21.30 -56.80 -1.07
C VAL A 188 21.10 -55.49 -0.30
N MET A 189 20.45 -54.50 -0.89
CA MET A 189 20.18 -53.18 -0.31
C MET A 189 18.74 -52.76 -0.61
N THR A 190 17.88 -52.82 0.41
CA THR A 190 16.45 -52.58 0.27
C THR A 190 16.01 -51.43 1.18
N PRO A 191 15.31 -50.40 0.68
CA PRO A 191 14.69 -49.38 1.52
C PRO A 191 13.67 -49.99 2.49
N VAL A 192 13.58 -49.46 3.72
CA VAL A 192 12.53 -49.86 4.65
C VAL A 192 11.15 -49.32 4.22
N GLU A 193 10.09 -49.91 4.77
CA GLU A 193 8.73 -49.43 4.56
C GLU A 193 8.59 -47.97 5.03
N GLY A 194 8.06 -47.11 4.15
CA GLY A 194 7.85 -45.68 4.42
C GLY A 194 8.86 -44.74 3.74
N VAL A 195 9.98 -45.26 3.22
CA VAL A 195 10.90 -44.48 2.36
C VAL A 195 10.29 -44.34 0.97
N VAL A 196 10.19 -43.11 0.47
CA VAL A 196 9.48 -42.81 -0.79
C VAL A 196 10.37 -43.06 -2.01
N GLU A 197 9.91 -43.87 -2.97
CA GLU A 197 10.54 -43.96 -4.28
C GLU A 197 10.25 -42.70 -5.10
N LEU A 198 11.29 -42.03 -5.56
CA LEU A 198 11.15 -40.88 -6.44
C LEU A 198 10.83 -41.33 -7.86
N GLN A 199 9.61 -41.02 -8.29
CA GLN A 199 9.10 -41.33 -9.62
C GLN A 199 9.68 -40.36 -10.66
N GLN A 200 9.92 -40.87 -11.87
CA GLN A 200 10.53 -40.13 -12.99
C GLN A 200 9.83 -38.80 -13.30
N SER A 201 8.50 -38.74 -13.20
CA SER A 201 7.71 -37.52 -13.44
C SER A 201 7.97 -36.39 -12.46
N GLN A 202 8.61 -36.68 -11.31
CA GLN A 202 8.92 -35.70 -10.27
C GLN A 202 10.25 -35.00 -10.54
N VAL A 203 11.20 -35.62 -11.26
CA VAL A 203 12.52 -35.06 -11.58
C VAL A 203 12.37 -33.96 -12.63
N GLY A 204 12.10 -32.73 -12.17
CA GLY A 204 11.91 -31.58 -13.04
C GLY A 204 13.18 -31.23 -13.81
N ARG A 205 13.06 -30.92 -15.11
CA ARG A 205 14.17 -30.33 -15.88
C ARG A 205 14.26 -28.84 -15.54
N TYR A 206 15.45 -28.36 -15.19
CA TYR A 206 15.69 -26.95 -14.95
C TYR A 206 16.19 -26.27 -16.22
N ALA A 207 15.89 -24.98 -16.29
CA ALA A 207 16.31 -24.06 -17.30
C ALA A 207 16.76 -22.75 -16.64
N VAL A 208 17.44 -21.91 -17.39
CA VAL A 208 17.90 -20.62 -16.92
C VAL A 208 17.06 -19.53 -17.56
N LEU A 209 16.38 -18.74 -16.73
CA LEU A 209 15.81 -17.47 -17.17
C LEU A 209 16.93 -16.42 -17.12
N LYS A 210 17.38 -15.96 -18.29
CA LYS A 210 18.50 -15.05 -18.42
C LYS A 210 18.19 -13.68 -17.83
N TYR A 211 19.17 -13.12 -17.10
CA TYR A 211 19.09 -11.75 -16.66
C TYR A 211 19.24 -10.82 -17.88
N PRO A 212 18.24 -9.99 -18.14
CA PRO A 212 18.21 -9.16 -19.32
C PRO A 212 19.10 -7.93 -19.09
N VAL A 213 19.99 -7.63 -20.03
CA VAL A 213 20.97 -6.53 -19.93
C VAL A 213 20.51 -5.30 -20.71
N GLY A 214 20.89 -4.09 -20.25
CA GLY A 214 20.62 -2.83 -20.97
C GLY A 214 19.34 -2.09 -20.55
N TYR A 215 18.68 -2.50 -19.48
CA TYR A 215 17.44 -1.88 -18.98
C TYR A 215 17.71 -0.78 -17.96
N ARG A 216 16.90 0.28 -17.98
CA ARG A 216 16.99 1.42 -17.05
C ARG A 216 16.00 1.35 -15.89
N TYR A 217 15.44 0.18 -15.63
CA TYR A 217 14.39 -0.02 -14.63
C TYR A 217 14.66 -1.26 -13.78
N LYS A 218 14.13 -1.27 -12.56
CA LYS A 218 14.37 -2.35 -11.59
C LYS A 218 13.47 -3.53 -11.88
N LEU A 219 14.05 -4.72 -11.91
CA LEU A 219 13.33 -5.97 -12.11
C LEU A 219 13.22 -6.75 -10.82
N THR A 220 12.08 -7.40 -10.61
CA THR A 220 11.85 -8.30 -9.48
C THR A 220 11.11 -9.56 -9.91
N ILE A 221 11.43 -10.69 -9.29
CA ILE A 221 10.71 -11.97 -9.42
C ILE A 221 10.24 -12.32 -8.00
N ASN A 222 8.93 -12.55 -7.82
CA ASN A 222 8.32 -12.83 -6.51
C ASN A 222 8.70 -11.81 -5.42
N GLY A 223 8.82 -10.53 -5.78
CA GLY A 223 9.22 -9.44 -4.89
C GLY A 223 10.73 -9.38 -4.56
N GLN A 224 11.53 -10.35 -4.99
CA GLN A 224 12.99 -10.34 -4.86
C GLN A 224 13.65 -9.69 -6.07
N ALA A 225 14.76 -8.98 -5.85
CA ALA A 225 15.50 -8.33 -6.93
C ALA A 225 16.01 -9.36 -7.95
N PHE A 226 15.68 -9.15 -9.22
CA PHE A 226 16.19 -9.95 -10.34
C PHE A 226 17.41 -9.23 -10.91
N THR A 227 18.61 -9.63 -10.48
CA THR A 227 19.89 -8.95 -10.79
C THR A 227 20.93 -9.86 -11.44
N ALA A 228 20.60 -11.14 -11.59
CA ALA A 228 21.43 -12.18 -12.17
C ALA A 228 20.50 -13.27 -12.74
N ASP A 229 21.03 -14.13 -13.61
CA ASP A 229 20.30 -15.25 -14.18
C ASP A 229 19.49 -15.99 -13.09
N TYR A 230 18.26 -16.37 -13.39
CA TYR A 230 17.32 -16.96 -12.44
C TYR A 230 17.03 -18.43 -12.79
N PRO A 231 17.21 -19.38 -11.86
CA PRO A 231 16.87 -20.78 -12.12
C PRO A 231 15.35 -20.95 -12.16
N ALA A 232 14.83 -21.56 -13.21
CA ALA A 232 13.41 -21.84 -13.36
C ALA A 232 13.16 -23.27 -13.85
N LYS A 233 11.99 -23.83 -13.58
CA LYS A 233 11.63 -25.17 -14.07
C LYS A 233 11.12 -25.06 -15.50
N LEU A 234 11.50 -26.02 -16.34
CA LEU A 234 11.01 -26.12 -17.71
C LEU A 234 9.49 -26.36 -17.68
N GLY A 235 8.75 -25.56 -18.44
CA GLY A 235 7.28 -25.54 -18.49
C GLY A 235 6.63 -24.58 -17.49
N ASP A 236 7.34 -24.04 -16.50
CA ASP A 236 6.78 -23.07 -15.57
C ASP A 236 6.63 -21.68 -16.23
N THR A 237 5.71 -20.88 -15.68
CA THR A 237 5.58 -19.47 -16.01
C THR A 237 6.10 -18.61 -14.86
N VAL A 238 7.12 -17.80 -15.13
CA VAL A 238 7.72 -16.86 -14.18
C VAL A 238 7.17 -15.46 -14.43
N THR A 239 6.69 -14.79 -13.38
CA THR A 239 6.26 -13.39 -13.46
C THR A 239 7.40 -12.46 -13.08
N ILE A 240 7.78 -11.57 -14.02
CA ILE A 240 8.80 -10.53 -13.81
C ILE A 240 8.08 -9.19 -13.66
N THR A 241 8.30 -8.50 -12.55
CA THR A 241 7.78 -7.14 -12.31
C THR A 241 8.87 -6.11 -12.58
N ALA A 242 8.62 -5.24 -13.54
CA ALA A 242 9.45 -4.10 -13.90
C ALA A 242 8.93 -2.81 -13.23
N SER A 243 9.83 -2.05 -12.61
CA SER A 243 9.50 -0.80 -11.92
C SER A 243 10.46 0.33 -12.33
N ARG A 244 9.88 1.47 -12.72
CA ARG A 244 10.58 2.68 -13.13
C ARG A 244 10.05 3.86 -12.33
N GLU A 245 10.92 4.76 -11.91
CA GLU A 245 10.55 5.93 -11.12
C GLU A 245 9.50 6.78 -11.82
N SER A 246 8.47 7.24 -11.09
CA SER A 246 7.33 8.01 -11.61
C SER A 246 6.41 7.27 -12.60
N PHE A 247 6.60 5.96 -12.81
CA PHE A 247 5.72 5.12 -13.62
C PHE A 247 5.07 4.01 -12.79
N VAL A 248 3.93 3.52 -13.26
CA VAL A 248 3.25 2.36 -12.67
C VAL A 248 4.05 1.10 -12.98
N ALA A 249 4.37 0.31 -11.96
CA ALA A 249 5.06 -0.97 -12.14
C ALA A 249 4.25 -1.89 -13.07
N GLN A 250 4.94 -2.58 -13.97
CA GLN A 250 4.36 -3.47 -14.97
C GLN A 250 4.84 -4.89 -14.73
N SER A 251 3.95 -5.86 -14.87
CA SER A 251 4.30 -7.28 -14.76
C SER A 251 4.21 -7.95 -16.13
N ILE A 252 5.20 -8.76 -16.47
CA ILE A 252 5.18 -9.64 -17.64
C ILE A 252 5.26 -11.09 -17.16
N SER A 253 4.67 -12.00 -17.93
CA SER A 253 4.75 -13.44 -17.70
C SER A 253 5.63 -14.08 -18.76
N VAL A 254 6.61 -14.87 -18.34
CA VAL A 254 7.58 -15.54 -19.20
C VAL A 254 7.45 -17.04 -18.99
N THR A 255 7.08 -17.77 -20.03
CA THR A 255 6.98 -19.24 -19.97
C THR A 255 8.32 -19.85 -20.37
N ILE A 256 8.82 -20.78 -19.57
CA ILE A 256 10.15 -21.37 -19.72
C ILE A 256 10.05 -22.58 -20.66
N ASN A 257 10.18 -22.35 -21.96
CA ASN A 257 10.01 -23.40 -22.98
C ASN A 257 11.34 -24.00 -23.45
N SER A 258 12.45 -23.37 -23.13
CA SER A 258 13.78 -23.77 -23.54
C SER A 258 14.72 -23.93 -22.33
N GLN A 259 15.91 -24.50 -22.54
CA GLN A 259 16.94 -24.63 -21.51
C GLN A 259 17.51 -23.27 -21.06
N SER A 260 17.35 -22.23 -21.87
CA SER A 260 17.78 -20.86 -21.60
C SER A 260 16.80 -19.88 -22.21
N GLU A 261 15.94 -19.30 -21.38
CA GLU A 261 14.88 -18.38 -21.81
C GLU A 261 15.35 -16.92 -21.62
N ASP A 262 15.18 -16.07 -22.63
CA ASP A 262 15.55 -14.66 -22.57
C ASP A 262 14.29 -13.76 -22.58
N PRO A 263 13.99 -13.04 -21.48
CA PRO A 263 12.80 -12.20 -21.39
C PRO A 263 12.96 -10.82 -22.06
N THR A 264 14.10 -10.55 -22.69
CA THR A 264 14.49 -9.23 -23.21
C THR A 264 13.44 -8.63 -24.15
N SER A 265 12.90 -9.42 -25.06
CA SER A 265 11.89 -8.97 -26.04
C SER A 265 10.57 -8.58 -25.37
N GLN A 266 10.07 -9.37 -24.41
CA GLN A 266 8.85 -9.03 -23.67
C GLN A 266 9.04 -7.76 -22.82
N LEU A 267 10.22 -7.59 -22.23
CA LEU A 267 10.56 -6.41 -21.43
C LEU A 267 10.65 -5.14 -22.29
N ASN A 268 11.18 -5.24 -23.51
CA ASN A 268 11.22 -4.11 -24.45
C ASN A 268 9.82 -3.70 -24.95
N ALA A 269 8.85 -4.62 -24.93
CA ALA A 269 7.48 -4.34 -25.34
C ALA A 269 6.62 -3.65 -24.26
N ILE A 270 7.17 -3.42 -23.06
CA ILE A 270 6.42 -2.78 -21.96
C ILE A 270 5.99 -1.36 -22.33
N LYS A 271 4.68 -1.11 -22.28
CA LYS A 271 4.09 0.21 -22.46
C LYS A 271 3.93 0.90 -21.12
N TRP A 272 4.90 1.77 -20.79
CA TRP A 272 4.91 2.50 -19.53
C TRP A 272 3.74 3.48 -19.43
N LYS A 273 3.15 3.56 -18.23
CA LYS A 273 2.10 4.52 -17.88
C LYS A 273 2.51 5.30 -16.63
N THR A 274 2.26 6.60 -16.64
CA THR A 274 2.41 7.47 -15.46
C THR A 274 1.04 7.89 -14.95
N ILE A 275 0.90 8.10 -13.64
CA ILE A 275 -0.36 8.55 -13.04
C ILE A 275 -0.32 10.07 -12.96
N ILE A 276 -1.17 10.72 -13.74
CA ILE A 276 -1.32 12.18 -13.72
C ILE A 276 -2.53 12.52 -12.87
N LYS A 277 -2.34 13.38 -11.87
CA LYS A 277 -3.40 13.79 -10.93
C LYS A 277 -3.82 15.22 -11.20
N LEU A 278 -5.09 15.51 -10.93
CA LEU A 278 -5.60 16.88 -11.01
C LEU A 278 -4.82 17.85 -10.12
N SER A 279 -4.33 17.37 -8.97
CA SER A 279 -3.49 18.14 -8.04
C SER A 279 -2.13 18.59 -8.59
N MET A 280 -1.73 18.10 -9.78
CA MET A 280 -0.52 18.56 -10.47
C MET A 280 -0.73 19.89 -11.21
N PHE A 281 -1.98 20.33 -11.36
CA PHE A 281 -2.36 21.57 -12.04
C PHE A 281 -2.88 22.58 -11.01
N GLU A 282 -2.11 23.63 -10.74
CA GLU A 282 -2.56 24.73 -9.88
C GLU A 282 -3.19 25.82 -10.76
N VAL A 283 -4.53 25.85 -10.82
CA VAL A 283 -5.26 26.78 -11.68
C VAL A 283 -5.70 28.00 -10.87
N LEU A 284 -5.31 29.19 -11.32
CA LEU A 284 -5.49 30.47 -10.63
C LEU A 284 -6.29 31.45 -11.50
N ASP A 285 -7.09 32.30 -10.85
CA ASP A 285 -7.64 33.51 -11.48
C ASP A 285 -6.46 34.44 -11.86
N GLN A 286 -6.34 34.81 -13.13
CA GLN A 286 -5.21 35.61 -13.63
C GLN A 286 -5.07 36.96 -12.90
N GLU A 287 -6.19 37.58 -12.54
CA GLU A 287 -6.20 38.92 -11.92
C GLU A 287 -6.14 38.85 -10.40
N LYS A 288 -6.91 37.95 -9.77
CA LYS A 288 -6.97 37.84 -8.30
C LYS A 288 -5.88 36.96 -7.71
N GLY A 289 -5.27 36.08 -8.50
CA GLY A 289 -4.31 35.08 -8.05
C GLY A 289 -4.90 34.00 -7.15
N THR A 290 -6.24 33.93 -7.02
CA THR A 290 -6.93 32.97 -6.17
C THR A 290 -7.12 31.62 -6.88
N PRO A 291 -6.98 30.48 -6.18
CA PRO A 291 -7.25 29.16 -6.77
C PRO A 291 -8.68 29.00 -7.27
N LEU A 292 -8.82 28.40 -8.45
CA LEU A 292 -10.11 28.04 -9.04
C LEU A 292 -10.53 26.65 -8.59
N LYS A 293 -11.84 26.47 -8.39
CA LYS A 293 -12.49 25.20 -8.06
C LYS A 293 -13.24 24.66 -9.29
N ASP A 294 -13.63 23.39 -9.25
CA ASP A 294 -14.42 22.73 -10.30
C ASP A 294 -13.76 22.79 -11.69
N ILE A 295 -12.43 22.62 -11.71
CA ILE A 295 -11.64 22.56 -12.93
C ILE A 295 -11.77 21.19 -13.59
N GLN A 296 -11.85 21.19 -14.92
CA GLN A 296 -11.71 20.00 -15.74
C GLN A 296 -10.41 20.09 -16.53
N VAL A 297 -9.59 19.05 -16.45
CA VAL A 297 -8.30 18.99 -17.15
C VAL A 297 -8.30 17.79 -18.09
N ARG A 298 -7.94 18.02 -19.36
CA ARG A 298 -7.76 16.98 -20.37
C ARG A 298 -6.34 17.02 -20.94
N ILE A 299 -5.75 15.87 -21.21
CA ILE A 299 -4.47 15.71 -21.91
C ILE A 299 -4.76 14.98 -23.23
N GLY A 300 -4.66 15.68 -24.35
CA GLY A 300 -5.26 15.23 -25.60
C GLY A 300 -6.75 14.96 -25.38
N ASP A 301 -7.20 13.74 -25.71
CA ASP A 301 -8.58 13.31 -25.51
C ASP A 301 -8.86 12.68 -24.13
N THR A 302 -7.86 12.61 -23.25
CA THR A 302 -7.98 11.90 -21.96
C THR A 302 -8.28 12.86 -20.81
N GLU A 303 -9.42 12.68 -20.14
CA GLU A 303 -9.79 13.44 -18.95
C GLU A 303 -9.01 12.98 -17.70
N ILE A 304 -8.50 13.96 -16.94
CA ILE A 304 -7.71 13.75 -15.74
C ILE A 304 -8.61 13.80 -14.51
N LYS A 305 -8.69 12.68 -13.80
CA LYS A 305 -9.53 12.52 -12.62
C LYS A 305 -8.80 12.93 -11.33
N PRO A 306 -9.53 13.27 -10.25
CA PRO A 306 -8.93 13.61 -8.96
C PRO A 306 -8.03 12.50 -8.38
N GLU A 307 -8.44 11.24 -8.48
CA GLU A 307 -7.70 10.06 -8.01
C GLU A 307 -6.42 9.78 -8.81
N GLY A 308 -6.35 10.32 -10.03
CA GLY A 308 -5.27 10.17 -10.99
C GLY A 308 -5.64 9.28 -12.16
N THR A 309 -5.27 9.72 -13.37
CA THR A 309 -5.50 9.00 -14.61
C THR A 309 -4.18 8.40 -15.13
N PRO A 310 -4.12 7.11 -15.46
CA PRO A 310 -2.94 6.51 -16.07
C PRO A 310 -2.82 6.94 -17.54
N VAL A 311 -1.72 7.60 -17.89
CA VAL A 311 -1.42 8.08 -19.25
C VAL A 311 -0.17 7.39 -19.79
N LEU A 312 -0.22 6.93 -21.04
CA LEU A 312 0.90 6.26 -21.72
C LEU A 312 2.07 7.22 -21.96
N GLU A 313 3.30 6.75 -21.73
CA GLU A 313 4.52 7.53 -21.98
C GLU A 313 4.61 8.02 -23.43
N SER A 314 4.22 7.19 -24.39
CA SER A 314 4.25 7.53 -25.82
C SER A 314 3.32 8.70 -26.16
N VAL A 315 2.20 8.86 -25.45
CA VAL A 315 1.31 10.01 -25.63
C VAL A 315 2.01 11.28 -25.16
N LEU A 316 2.72 11.21 -24.04
CA LEU A 316 3.39 12.35 -23.42
C LEU A 316 4.66 12.78 -24.17
N GLN A 317 5.37 11.84 -24.79
CA GLN A 317 6.53 12.12 -25.64
C GLN A 317 6.17 12.96 -26.88
N ASN A 318 4.91 12.88 -27.34
CA ASN A 318 4.41 13.66 -28.47
C ASN A 318 3.95 15.08 -28.08
N ASN A 319 4.26 15.55 -26.86
CA ASN A 319 3.88 16.87 -26.33
C ASN A 319 2.37 17.16 -26.49
N PRO A 320 1.48 16.37 -25.85
CA PRO A 320 0.05 16.51 -26.03
C PRO A 320 -0.42 17.87 -25.49
N THR A 321 -1.49 18.40 -26.09
CA THR A 321 -2.16 19.61 -25.59
C THR A 321 -2.91 19.29 -24.32
N VAL A 322 -2.62 20.03 -23.24
CA VAL A 322 -3.46 20.12 -22.06
C VAL A 322 -4.53 21.18 -22.30
N THR A 323 -5.78 20.81 -22.05
CA THR A 323 -6.93 21.72 -22.06
C THR A 323 -7.49 21.82 -20.65
N ILE A 324 -7.68 23.05 -20.16
CA ILE A 324 -8.25 23.34 -18.85
C ILE A 324 -9.52 24.15 -19.02
N GLU A 325 -10.63 23.59 -18.55
CA GLU A 325 -11.94 24.21 -18.58
C GLU A 325 -12.40 24.52 -17.16
N CYS A 326 -12.94 25.73 -16.96
CA CYS A 326 -13.49 26.17 -15.69
C CYS A 326 -14.68 27.09 -15.97
N LYS A 327 -15.82 26.84 -15.32
CA LYS A 327 -17.06 27.60 -15.57
C LYS A 327 -16.84 29.10 -15.32
N GLY A 328 -17.14 29.92 -16.32
CA GLY A 328 -16.98 31.38 -16.26
C GLY A 328 -15.58 31.90 -16.60
N TYR A 329 -14.69 31.03 -17.10
CA TYR A 329 -13.34 31.37 -17.56
C TYR A 329 -13.14 30.92 -19.01
N ASN A 330 -12.22 31.56 -19.71
CA ASN A 330 -11.77 31.11 -21.03
C ASN A 330 -10.96 29.82 -20.87
N THR A 331 -11.13 28.89 -21.83
CA THR A 331 -10.38 27.64 -21.86
C THR A 331 -8.88 27.92 -21.98
N GLY A 332 -8.09 27.35 -21.08
CA GLY A 332 -6.64 27.43 -21.12
C GLY A 332 -6.05 26.24 -21.87
N THR A 333 -5.13 26.49 -22.81
CA THR A 333 -4.45 25.44 -23.58
C THR A 333 -2.94 25.61 -23.56
N PHE A 334 -2.20 24.53 -23.35
CA PHE A 334 -0.73 24.53 -23.43
C PHE A 334 -0.19 23.14 -23.76
N PHE A 335 1.06 23.06 -24.24
CA PHE A 335 1.73 21.77 -24.46
C PHE A 335 2.35 21.24 -23.17
N TYR A 336 2.14 19.95 -22.92
CA TYR A 336 2.58 19.27 -21.71
C TYR A 336 3.72 18.30 -22.00
N ASN A 337 4.82 18.39 -21.23
CA ASN A 337 5.95 17.49 -21.39
C ASN A 337 6.43 16.98 -20.02
N THR A 338 6.00 15.77 -19.68
CA THR A 338 6.30 15.11 -18.39
C THR A 338 7.77 14.77 -18.17
N LEU A 339 8.58 14.62 -19.23
CA LEU A 339 10.01 14.27 -19.07
C LEU A 339 10.82 15.42 -18.45
N ARG A 340 10.30 16.65 -18.47
CA ARG A 340 10.91 17.83 -17.83
C ARG A 340 10.13 18.34 -16.61
N GLU A 341 8.81 18.12 -16.55
CA GLU A 341 7.94 18.76 -15.56
C GLU A 341 7.72 17.96 -14.26
N ASN A 342 8.09 16.67 -14.21
CA ASN A 342 7.95 15.83 -13.00
C ASN A 342 8.80 16.27 -11.79
N GLN A 343 9.64 17.30 -11.92
CA GLN A 343 10.45 17.84 -10.82
C GLN A 343 9.93 19.16 -10.22
N GLN A 344 8.90 19.80 -10.80
CA GLN A 344 8.40 21.08 -10.30
C GLN A 344 6.98 20.95 -9.76
N ARG A 345 6.83 21.27 -8.47
CA ARG A 345 5.54 21.43 -7.79
C ARG A 345 4.60 22.29 -8.64
N GLY A 346 3.43 21.73 -8.96
CA GLY A 346 2.23 22.43 -9.45
C GLY A 346 2.50 23.53 -10.47
N ARG A 347 2.45 23.20 -11.77
CA ARG A 347 2.50 24.25 -12.80
C ARG A 347 1.33 25.21 -12.55
N LYS A 348 1.64 26.49 -12.32
CA LYS A 348 0.64 27.54 -12.10
C LYS A 348 0.06 27.97 -13.43
N ILE A 349 -1.20 27.62 -13.68
CA ILE A 349 -1.94 28.05 -14.86
C ILE A 349 -2.84 29.21 -14.45
N LYS A 350 -2.75 30.33 -15.16
CA LYS A 350 -3.62 31.49 -14.95
C LYS A 350 -4.71 31.49 -16.02
N LEU A 351 -5.98 31.51 -15.61
CA LEU A 351 -7.11 31.64 -16.52
C LEU A 351 -7.73 33.04 -16.44
N THR A 352 -8.09 33.58 -17.61
CA THR A 352 -8.83 34.83 -17.75
C THR A 352 -10.33 34.57 -17.67
N ARG A 353 -11.07 35.43 -16.96
CA ARG A 353 -12.53 35.35 -16.90
C ARG A 353 -13.14 35.54 -18.29
N ALA A 354 -14.12 34.71 -18.63
CA ALA A 354 -14.88 34.87 -19.85
C ALA A 354 -15.80 36.10 -19.72
N PRO A 355 -15.92 36.95 -20.76
CA PRO A 355 -16.86 38.06 -20.73
C PRO A 355 -18.29 37.54 -20.59
N LYS A 356 -19.10 38.25 -19.80
CA LYS A 356 -20.55 38.01 -19.73
C LYS A 356 -21.25 39.11 -20.51
N THR A 357 -22.15 38.71 -21.39
CA THR A 357 -23.00 39.65 -22.14
C THR A 357 -24.31 39.84 -21.39
N TYR A 358 -24.59 41.09 -21.03
CA TYR A 358 -25.83 41.50 -20.38
C TYR A 358 -26.62 42.39 -21.34
N THR A 359 -27.78 41.91 -21.78
CA THR A 359 -28.65 42.66 -22.68
C THR A 359 -29.67 43.46 -21.88
N TYR A 360 -29.61 44.79 -21.99
CA TYR A 360 -30.51 45.72 -21.31
C TYR A 360 -31.45 46.40 -22.29
N VAL A 361 -32.66 46.69 -21.83
CA VAL A 361 -33.67 47.42 -22.59
C VAL A 361 -34.15 48.63 -21.79
N VAL A 362 -34.11 49.80 -22.41
CA VAL A 362 -34.58 51.08 -21.84
C VAL A 362 -35.63 51.69 -22.78
N ASP A 363 -36.67 52.31 -22.22
CA ASP A 363 -37.70 53.00 -23.01
C ASP A 363 -37.14 54.27 -23.67
N ASN A 364 -37.37 54.44 -24.98
CA ASN A 364 -37.02 55.66 -25.71
C ASN A 364 -38.07 56.74 -25.45
N ARG A 365 -37.65 57.91 -24.97
CA ARG A 365 -38.55 59.04 -24.72
C ARG A 365 -38.78 59.94 -25.93
N LEU A 366 -37.98 59.79 -26.99
CA LEU A 366 -38.13 60.58 -28.20
C LEU A 366 -39.28 60.08 -29.08
N GLU A 367 -39.66 58.80 -28.94
CA GLU A 367 -40.79 58.19 -29.65
C GLU A 367 -41.47 57.18 -28.73
N GLU A 368 -42.74 57.46 -28.41
CA GLU A 368 -43.58 56.60 -27.59
C GLU A 368 -43.68 55.19 -28.21
N GLY A 369 -43.35 54.17 -27.41
CA GLY A 369 -43.36 52.77 -27.85
C GLY A 369 -42.05 52.23 -28.44
N ARG A 370 -41.05 53.08 -28.75
CA ARG A 370 -39.71 52.58 -29.14
C ARG A 370 -38.88 52.20 -27.91
N LYS A 371 -38.19 51.06 -27.99
CA LYS A 371 -37.27 50.57 -26.95
C LYS A 371 -35.84 50.55 -27.48
N ILE A 372 -34.90 51.02 -26.68
CA ILE A 372 -33.46 50.94 -26.97
C ILE A 372 -32.93 49.66 -26.30
N THR A 373 -32.38 48.76 -27.10
CA THR A 373 -31.67 47.57 -26.60
C THR A 373 -30.18 47.80 -26.74
N PHE A 374 -29.41 47.53 -25.69
CA PHE A 374 -27.95 47.55 -25.75
C PHE A 374 -27.39 46.40 -24.92
N ALA A 375 -26.22 45.90 -25.32
CA ALA A 375 -25.52 44.84 -24.60
C ALA A 375 -24.26 45.41 -23.95
N ILE A 376 -24.00 45.01 -22.71
CA ILE A 376 -22.73 45.22 -22.05
C ILE A 376 -22.02 43.89 -21.98
N GLU A 377 -20.86 43.82 -22.63
CA GLU A 377 -19.98 42.67 -22.58
C GLU A 377 -18.80 43.01 -21.66
N ASP A 378 -18.81 42.45 -20.45
CA ASP A 378 -17.72 42.66 -19.49
C ASP A 378 -17.62 41.45 -18.55
N ALA A 379 -16.40 40.94 -18.37
CA ALA A 379 -16.08 39.79 -17.52
C ALA A 379 -16.30 40.04 -16.01
N ARG A 380 -16.43 41.32 -15.62
CA ARG A 380 -16.56 41.81 -14.25
C ARG A 380 -17.75 42.74 -14.06
N PHE A 381 -18.69 42.79 -15.02
CA PHE A 381 -19.85 43.65 -14.90
C PHE A 381 -20.60 43.40 -13.59
N ASP A 382 -20.69 44.44 -12.76
CA ASP A 382 -21.53 44.48 -11.57
C ASP A 382 -22.48 45.66 -11.73
N ILE A 383 -23.77 45.35 -11.89
CA ILE A 383 -24.82 46.37 -12.08
C ILE A 383 -24.81 47.41 -10.96
N LYS A 384 -24.49 47.00 -9.72
CA LYS A 384 -24.47 47.89 -8.54
C LYS A 384 -23.35 48.92 -8.59
N ARG A 385 -22.26 48.64 -9.32
CA ARG A 385 -21.09 49.53 -9.48
C ARG A 385 -21.06 50.23 -10.85
N SER A 386 -22.02 49.93 -11.71
CA SER A 386 -22.13 50.51 -13.04
C SER A 386 -22.91 51.82 -13.02
N PRO A 387 -22.81 52.66 -14.07
CA PRO A 387 -23.70 53.80 -14.27
C PRO A 387 -25.19 53.42 -14.33
N LEU A 388 -25.50 52.14 -14.57
CA LEU A 388 -26.87 51.62 -14.58
C LEU A 388 -27.43 51.37 -13.18
N ALA A 389 -26.64 51.51 -12.10
CA ALA A 389 -27.11 51.35 -10.72
C ALA A 389 -28.26 52.29 -10.34
N TYR A 390 -28.45 53.38 -11.08
CA TYR A 390 -29.53 54.34 -10.87
C TYR A 390 -30.86 53.95 -11.53
N TYR A 391 -30.88 52.85 -12.29
CA TYR A 391 -32.09 52.29 -12.87
C TYR A 391 -32.66 51.18 -11.96
N GLU A 392 -33.98 51.13 -11.85
CA GLU A 392 -34.70 50.01 -11.24
C GLU A 392 -34.85 48.91 -12.29
N VAL A 393 -34.39 47.71 -11.95
CA VAL A 393 -34.63 46.51 -12.75
C VAL A 393 -36.08 46.09 -12.58
N GLU A 394 -36.79 45.86 -13.68
CA GLU A 394 -38.16 45.39 -13.63
C GLU A 394 -38.19 43.95 -13.04
N PRO A 395 -38.90 43.69 -11.93
CA PRO A 395 -38.79 42.43 -11.19
C PRO A 395 -39.14 41.18 -12.02
N SER A 396 -40.01 41.32 -13.01
CA SER A 396 -40.41 40.26 -13.93
C SER A 396 -39.30 39.81 -14.90
N THR A 397 -38.17 40.53 -14.93
CA THR A 397 -37.13 40.38 -15.96
C THR A 397 -35.78 39.91 -15.40
N LEU A 398 -35.74 39.56 -14.10
CA LEU A 398 -34.53 39.10 -13.40
C LEU A 398 -33.97 37.78 -13.94
N ASN A 399 -34.82 36.93 -14.55
CA ASN A 399 -34.45 35.63 -15.12
C ASN A 399 -34.58 35.59 -16.65
N SER A 400 -34.80 36.73 -17.32
CA SER A 400 -34.94 36.79 -18.77
C SER A 400 -33.62 37.17 -19.45
N GLU A 401 -33.47 36.75 -20.70
CA GLU A 401 -32.32 37.08 -21.56
C GLU A 401 -32.15 38.60 -21.77
N LYS A 402 -33.23 39.36 -21.59
CA LYS A 402 -33.26 40.83 -21.62
C LYS A 402 -33.71 41.38 -20.27
N ILE A 403 -32.92 42.29 -19.70
CA ILE A 403 -33.25 42.95 -18.42
C ILE A 403 -33.82 44.33 -18.74
N TYR A 404 -35.03 44.60 -18.28
CA TYR A 404 -35.68 45.89 -18.53
C TYR A 404 -35.35 46.87 -17.40
N LEU A 405 -34.88 48.05 -17.78
CA LEU A 405 -34.45 49.10 -16.87
C LEU A 405 -35.46 50.25 -16.89
N ARG A 406 -35.99 50.59 -15.71
CA ARG A 406 -36.83 51.77 -15.49
C ARG A 406 -36.07 52.81 -14.68
N ARG A 407 -36.28 54.10 -14.98
CA ARG A 407 -35.68 55.16 -14.16
C ARG A 407 -36.32 55.17 -12.78
N ARG A 408 -35.51 55.10 -11.72
CA ARG A 408 -35.96 55.29 -10.34
C ARG A 408 -36.70 56.62 -10.24
N LYS A 409 -38.01 56.60 -9.91
CA LYS A 409 -38.76 57.85 -9.67
C LYS A 409 -38.09 58.56 -8.50
N GLN A 410 -37.68 59.82 -8.69
CA GLN A 410 -37.15 60.67 -7.62
C GLN A 410 -38.25 60.87 -6.59
N ARG A 411 -38.28 60.02 -5.55
CA ARG A 411 -39.05 60.31 -4.34
C ARG A 411 -38.23 61.35 -3.57
N LEU A 412 -38.88 62.43 -3.16
CA LEU A 412 -38.30 63.43 -2.26
C LEU A 412 -37.60 62.69 -1.12
N THR A 413 -36.32 62.98 -0.90
CA THR A 413 -35.60 62.35 0.20
C THR A 413 -36.23 62.80 1.53
N LYS A 414 -36.14 61.98 2.57
CA LYS A 414 -36.67 62.35 3.91
C LYS A 414 -36.16 63.73 4.34
N SER A 415 -34.91 64.08 4.01
CA SER A 415 -34.32 65.40 4.24
C SER A 415 -35.01 66.54 3.49
N GLN A 416 -35.42 66.34 2.23
CA GLN A 416 -36.17 67.34 1.46
C GLN A 416 -37.59 67.51 2.02
N LEU A 417 -38.21 66.43 2.49
CA LEU A 417 -39.49 66.48 3.22
C LEU A 417 -39.36 67.25 4.55
N TYR A 418 -38.27 67.07 5.30
CA TYR A 418 -38.01 67.85 6.51
C TYR A 418 -37.78 69.34 6.23
N VAL A 419 -37.11 69.70 5.13
CA VAL A 419 -36.93 71.11 4.73
C VAL A 419 -38.27 71.75 4.37
N ILE A 420 -39.13 71.05 3.63
CA ILE A 420 -40.49 71.53 3.30
C ILE A 420 -41.32 71.71 4.58
N LEU A 421 -41.25 70.76 5.53
CA LEU A 421 -41.91 70.87 6.83
C LEU A 421 -41.39 72.08 7.63
N LEU A 422 -40.08 72.30 7.66
CA LEU A 422 -39.46 73.41 8.39
C LEU A 422 -39.86 74.77 7.82
N ILE A 423 -39.93 74.90 6.49
CA ILE A 423 -40.45 76.10 5.82
C ILE A 423 -41.92 76.33 6.19
N SER A 424 -42.75 75.27 6.23
CA SER A 424 -44.15 75.39 6.63
C SER A 424 -44.34 75.87 8.07
N ILE A 425 -43.47 75.45 9.00
CA ILE A 425 -43.47 75.89 10.40
C ILE A 425 -43.06 77.36 10.52
N VAL A 426 -42.06 77.80 9.77
CA VAL A 426 -41.62 79.22 9.76
C VAL A 426 -42.72 80.13 9.21
N VAL A 427 -43.43 79.72 8.16
CA VAL A 427 -44.58 80.46 7.62
C VAL A 427 -45.73 80.51 8.63
N PHE A 428 -46.00 79.43 9.35
CA PHE A 428 -47.01 79.41 10.43
C PHE A 428 -46.64 80.29 11.62
N LEU A 429 -45.36 80.32 12.02
CA LEU A 429 -44.87 81.18 13.09
C LEU A 429 -44.91 82.67 12.71
N LEU A 430 -44.55 83.02 11.46
CA LEU A 430 -44.65 84.39 10.96
C LEU A 430 -46.11 84.84 10.78
N GLY A 431 -47.01 83.95 10.33
CA GLY A 431 -48.45 84.21 10.27
C GLY A 431 -49.11 84.34 11.65
N GLY A 432 -48.64 83.57 12.65
CA GLY A 432 -49.11 83.65 14.03
C GLY A 432 -48.73 84.96 14.75
N TRP A 433 -47.59 85.57 14.40
CA TRP A 433 -47.17 86.87 14.94
C TRP A 433 -47.95 88.05 14.35
N ALA A 434 -48.48 87.94 13.12
CA ALA A 434 -49.40 88.93 12.55
C ALA A 434 -50.84 88.82 13.10
N GLY A 435 -51.23 87.66 13.66
CA GLY A 435 -52.56 87.42 14.23
C GLY A 435 -52.71 87.82 15.71
N TRP A 436 -51.62 87.97 16.47
CA TRP A 436 -51.66 88.34 17.89
C TRP A 436 -51.83 89.85 18.16
N GLY A 437 -51.60 90.72 17.16
CA GLY A 437 -51.82 92.17 17.27
C GLY A 437 -53.28 92.65 17.16
N LEU A 438 -54.23 91.76 16.87
CA LEU A 438 -55.64 92.10 16.65
C LEU A 438 -56.63 91.32 17.55
N SER A 439 -56.14 90.71 18.65
CA SER A 439 -56.98 89.91 19.58
C SER A 439 -57.44 90.67 20.84
N GLY A 440 -57.28 92.00 20.88
CA GLY A 440 -57.75 92.86 21.99
C GLY A 440 -59.17 93.41 21.87
N VAL A 441 -59.91 93.14 20.78
CA VAL A 441 -61.19 93.85 20.50
C VAL A 441 -62.41 92.93 20.30
N ILE A 442 -62.26 91.60 20.28
CA ILE A 442 -63.42 90.69 20.11
C ILE A 442 -63.47 89.64 21.24
N ALA A 443 -63.27 90.12 22.47
CA ALA A 443 -63.66 89.43 23.69
C ALA A 443 -64.91 90.11 24.25
N LYS A 444 -66.04 89.94 23.56
CA LYS A 444 -67.41 90.18 24.04
C LYS A 444 -68.35 89.72 22.93
N TYR A 445 -68.93 88.53 23.06
CA TYR A 445 -70.33 88.22 22.76
C TYR A 445 -70.57 86.70 22.87
N GLN A 446 -71.38 86.33 23.88
CA GLN A 446 -72.37 85.24 23.95
C GLN A 446 -71.97 83.83 23.46
N GLN A 447 -71.80 82.84 24.32
CA GLN A 447 -72.79 82.13 25.18
C GLN A 447 -73.75 81.18 24.42
N ARG A 448 -73.60 79.88 24.74
CA ARG A 448 -74.54 78.73 24.65
C ARG A 448 -74.99 78.22 23.27
N GLU A 449 -74.76 76.94 22.99
CA GLU A 449 -75.74 75.85 23.23
C GLU A 449 -75.12 74.45 23.05
N THR A 450 -75.78 73.48 23.69
CA THR A 450 -75.49 72.06 23.91
C THR A 450 -76.04 71.14 22.80
N VAL A 451 -75.87 69.82 23.02
CA VAL A 451 -76.57 68.64 22.46
C VAL A 451 -75.70 67.88 21.43
N GLU A 452 -75.53 66.55 21.41
CA GLU A 452 -75.68 65.39 22.32
C GLU A 452 -75.31 64.13 21.49
N THR A 453 -74.80 63.06 22.15
CA THR A 453 -74.99 61.62 21.79
C THR A 453 -74.31 61.11 20.49
N TYR A 454 -73.62 59.96 20.40
CA TYR A 454 -73.87 58.64 20.96
C TYR A 454 -72.59 57.86 21.33
N ALA A 455 -72.75 57.08 22.39
CA ALA A 455 -71.89 55.97 22.81
C ALA A 455 -72.12 54.71 21.96
N VAL A 456 -71.15 53.78 22.01
CA VAL A 456 -71.29 52.36 22.41
C VAL A 456 -69.88 51.74 22.21
N LYS A 457 -69.11 51.43 23.27
CA LYS A 457 -69.12 50.18 24.09
C LYS A 457 -68.84 48.93 23.21
N THR A 458 -67.98 47.97 23.52
CA THR A 458 -67.37 47.51 24.79
C THR A 458 -66.21 46.59 24.38
N GLN A 459 -65.04 46.63 25.04
CA GLN A 459 -64.56 45.66 26.05
C GLN A 459 -64.84 44.19 25.67
N SER A 460 -63.91 43.24 25.77
CA SER A 460 -63.25 42.73 26.98
C SER A 460 -62.78 41.31 26.56
N ASN A 461 -61.81 40.58 27.10
CA ASN A 461 -61.00 40.68 28.29
C ASN A 461 -59.98 39.52 28.17
N ASP A 462 -58.74 39.78 28.57
CA ASP A 462 -57.81 38.80 29.19
C ASP A 462 -58.47 38.18 30.45
N PRO A 463 -57.82 37.31 31.24
CA PRO A 463 -56.82 36.26 31.00
C PRO A 463 -57.26 34.95 31.72
N ALA A 464 -56.44 33.89 31.72
CA ALA A 464 -56.18 33.08 32.93
C ALA A 464 -55.18 31.94 32.69
N ARG A 465 -54.18 31.96 33.57
CA ARG A 465 -53.19 30.95 33.93
C ARG A 465 -53.85 29.67 34.47
N ALA A 466 -53.32 28.50 34.11
CA ALA A 466 -53.39 27.30 34.93
C ALA A 466 -52.17 26.40 34.69
N GLU A 467 -51.41 26.18 35.75
CA GLU A 467 -50.37 25.17 35.88
C GLU A 467 -50.98 23.76 35.79
N LYS A 468 -50.31 22.82 35.11
CA LYS A 468 -50.35 21.40 35.48
C LYS A 468 -49.13 20.64 34.94
N SER A 469 -48.35 20.17 35.91
CA SER A 469 -47.44 19.03 35.89
C SER A 469 -48.01 17.82 35.14
N GLY A 470 -47.15 17.14 34.36
CA GLY A 470 -47.38 15.73 33.97
C GLY A 470 -46.73 15.27 32.66
N SER A 471 -45.76 14.35 32.79
CA SER A 471 -45.26 13.38 31.79
C SER A 471 -44.16 13.82 30.81
N SER A 472 -42.94 13.94 31.32
CA SER A 472 -41.69 13.95 30.56
C SER A 472 -41.22 12.51 30.27
N THR A 473 -41.87 11.82 29.33
CA THR A 473 -41.35 10.49 28.89
C THR A 473 -41.51 10.24 27.39
N SER A 474 -42.45 10.87 26.68
CA SER A 474 -42.64 10.61 25.23
C SER A 474 -41.68 11.34 24.30
N ASP A 475 -41.16 12.51 24.70
CA ASP A 475 -40.35 13.36 23.81
C ASP A 475 -38.86 12.97 23.87
N ALA A 476 -38.38 12.56 25.05
CA ALA A 476 -37.02 12.06 25.22
C ALA A 476 -36.81 10.70 24.52
N GLU A 477 -37.81 9.81 24.53
CA GLU A 477 -37.73 8.53 23.79
C GLU A 477 -37.80 8.74 22.27
N LYS A 478 -38.57 9.72 21.78
CA LYS A 478 -38.61 10.07 20.35
C LYS A 478 -37.31 10.72 19.86
N GLU A 479 -36.73 11.62 20.64
CA GLU A 479 -35.46 12.27 20.31
C GLU A 479 -34.28 11.27 20.35
N GLN A 480 -34.31 10.33 21.30
CA GLN A 480 -33.32 9.25 21.38
C GLN A 480 -33.49 8.20 20.26
N ALA A 481 -34.72 7.98 19.78
CA ALA A 481 -34.98 7.12 18.61
C ALA A 481 -34.51 7.76 17.29
N ASP A 482 -34.72 9.07 17.11
CA ASP A 482 -34.30 9.81 15.91
C ASP A 482 -32.76 9.90 15.78
N THR A 483 -32.07 10.15 16.88
CA THR A 483 -30.59 10.14 16.92
C THR A 483 -30.02 8.74 16.65
N LYS A 484 -30.64 7.67 17.19
CA LYS A 484 -30.26 6.28 16.88
C LYS A 484 -30.50 5.91 15.41
N GLN A 485 -31.50 6.48 14.75
CA GLN A 485 -31.75 6.23 13.32
C GLN A 485 -30.74 6.96 12.43
N LYS A 486 -30.41 8.22 12.75
CA LYS A 486 -29.40 9.01 12.02
C LYS A 486 -28.02 8.37 12.02
N ILE A 487 -27.56 7.86 13.17
CA ILE A 487 -26.26 7.18 13.24
C ILE A 487 -26.26 5.85 12.47
N LYS A 488 -27.38 5.11 12.45
CA LYS A 488 -27.50 3.86 11.66
C LYS A 488 -27.35 4.12 10.15
N GLU A 489 -27.87 5.24 9.66
CA GLU A 489 -27.70 5.61 8.25
C GLU A 489 -26.26 6.07 7.95
N LEU A 490 -25.64 6.85 8.84
CA LEU A 490 -24.24 7.27 8.71
C LEU A 490 -23.27 6.09 8.66
N LEU A 491 -23.51 5.05 9.45
CA LEU A 491 -22.65 3.86 9.50
C LEU A 491 -22.69 3.00 8.21
N LYS A 492 -23.63 3.25 7.30
CA LYS A 492 -23.67 2.61 5.97
C LYS A 492 -22.64 3.21 5.00
N ASN A 493 -22.12 4.41 5.28
CA ASN A 493 -21.15 5.09 4.44
C ASN A 493 -19.73 4.53 4.61
N THR A 494 -18.89 4.68 3.58
CA THR A 494 -17.47 4.27 3.61
C THR A 494 -16.51 5.40 4.01
N LEU A 495 -17.04 6.62 4.08
CA LEU A 495 -16.36 7.86 4.44
C LEU A 495 -17.18 8.53 5.54
N TRP A 496 -16.51 8.90 6.62
CA TRP A 496 -17.14 9.51 7.79
C TRP A 496 -16.45 10.81 8.12
N SER A 497 -17.22 11.87 8.35
CA SER A 497 -16.71 13.13 8.87
C SER A 497 -17.06 13.32 10.34
N ARG A 498 -16.20 14.05 11.07
CA ARG A 498 -16.46 14.40 12.47
C ARG A 498 -17.74 15.22 12.64
N SER A 499 -18.01 16.12 11.69
CA SER A 499 -19.20 16.97 11.69
C SER A 499 -20.51 16.18 11.61
N GLU A 500 -20.56 15.12 10.81
CA GLU A 500 -21.75 14.26 10.68
C GLU A 500 -22.02 13.48 11.97
N PHE A 501 -20.97 12.99 12.63
CA PHE A 501 -21.10 12.29 13.92
C PHE A 501 -21.52 13.24 15.03
N LYS A 502 -21.05 14.50 15.00
CA LYS A 502 -21.47 15.54 15.94
C LYS A 502 -22.94 15.92 15.77
N GLU A 503 -23.41 16.06 14.54
CA GLU A 503 -24.82 16.33 14.22
C GLU A 503 -25.74 15.17 14.65
N ALA A 504 -25.25 13.93 14.59
CA ALA A 504 -25.96 12.75 15.09
C ALA A 504 -25.88 12.56 16.62
N GLY A 505 -25.08 13.35 17.34
CA GLY A 505 -24.89 13.23 18.79
C GLY A 505 -23.90 12.13 19.23
N TYR A 506 -23.08 11.60 18.32
CA TYR A 506 -22.11 10.51 18.55
C TYR A 506 -20.66 10.94 18.27
N GLU A 507 -20.28 12.17 18.61
CA GLU A 507 -18.91 12.68 18.43
C GLU A 507 -17.85 11.79 19.12
N ASN A 508 -18.20 11.23 20.28
CA ASN A 508 -17.36 10.28 21.02
C ASN A 508 -17.09 8.97 20.26
N LEU A 509 -18.01 8.51 19.41
CA LEU A 509 -17.81 7.32 18.58
C LEU A 509 -16.77 7.58 17.48
N TYR A 510 -16.82 8.77 16.88
CA TYR A 510 -15.82 9.19 15.89
C TYR A 510 -14.42 9.27 16.51
N ASP A 511 -14.31 9.90 17.67
CA ASP A 511 -13.03 10.03 18.39
C ASP A 511 -12.50 8.66 18.82
N ALA A 512 -13.36 7.75 19.30
CA ALA A 512 -12.98 6.39 19.66
C ALA A 512 -12.52 5.55 18.46
N LEU A 513 -13.19 5.67 17.30
CA LEU A 513 -12.78 5.01 16.05
C LEU A 513 -11.42 5.52 15.56
N ASN A 514 -11.16 6.83 15.67
CA ASN A 514 -9.90 7.44 15.26
C ASN A 514 -8.75 7.12 16.23
N GLY A 515 -9.06 6.98 17.51
CA GLY A 515 -8.15 6.64 18.60
C GLY A 515 -7.94 5.14 18.81
N TYR A 516 -8.60 4.28 18.03
CA TYR A 516 -8.60 2.83 18.21
C TYR A 516 -9.03 2.37 19.63
N ASP A 517 -9.94 3.11 20.29
CA ASP A 517 -10.49 2.73 21.59
C ASP A 517 -11.65 1.73 21.42
N PHE A 518 -11.29 0.46 21.28
CA PHE A 518 -12.23 -0.63 21.01
C PHE A 518 -13.23 -0.85 22.15
N THR A 519 -12.88 -0.48 23.38
CA THR A 519 -13.78 -0.63 24.54
C THR A 519 -14.96 0.33 24.41
N ILE A 520 -14.69 1.59 24.05
CA ILE A 520 -15.73 2.61 23.84
C ILE A 520 -16.56 2.29 22.59
N VAL A 521 -15.93 1.86 21.49
CA VAL A 521 -16.65 1.50 20.25
C VAL A 521 -17.62 0.33 20.49
N LEU A 522 -17.20 -0.72 21.18
CA LEU A 522 -18.05 -1.88 21.48
C LEU A 522 -19.18 -1.54 22.46
N ALA A 523 -18.92 -0.69 23.47
CA ALA A 523 -19.95 -0.23 24.40
C ALA A 523 -21.03 0.59 23.69
N ILE A 524 -20.64 1.50 22.81
CA ILE A 524 -21.58 2.31 22.01
C ILE A 524 -22.38 1.40 21.07
N TYR A 525 -21.73 0.46 20.37
CA TYR A 525 -22.40 -0.53 19.51
C TYR A 525 -23.50 -1.32 20.26
N ASN A 526 -23.19 -1.83 21.45
CA ASN A 526 -24.14 -2.60 22.25
C ASN A 526 -25.33 -1.74 22.74
N SER A 527 -25.12 -0.45 23.01
CA SER A 527 -26.19 0.48 23.42
C SER A 527 -27.09 0.98 22.28
N LEU A 528 -26.62 0.88 21.03
CA LEU A 528 -27.40 1.22 19.84
C LEU A 528 -28.48 0.16 19.53
N GLY A 529 -28.38 -1.06 20.10
CA GLY A 529 -29.39 -2.12 19.95
C GLY A 529 -29.65 -2.48 18.50
N VAL A 530 -28.59 -2.54 17.69
CA VAL A 530 -28.70 -2.68 16.24
C VAL A 530 -28.59 -4.15 15.86
N ASP A 531 -29.54 -4.63 15.06
CA ASP A 531 -29.39 -5.91 14.36
C ASP A 531 -28.17 -5.81 13.43
N PRO A 532 -27.17 -6.71 13.54
CA PRO A 532 -26.00 -6.73 12.66
C PRO A 532 -26.34 -6.60 11.18
N ASP A 533 -27.52 -7.08 10.74
CA ASP A 533 -28.03 -7.00 9.36
C ASP A 533 -28.45 -5.61 8.90
N SER A 534 -28.62 -4.64 9.81
CA SER A 534 -29.13 -3.30 9.49
C SER A 534 -28.08 -2.19 9.34
N VAL A 535 -26.82 -2.42 9.74
CA VAL A 535 -25.72 -1.42 9.76
C VAL A 535 -24.73 -1.53 8.59
N GLY A 536 -25.01 -2.39 7.61
CA GLY A 536 -24.15 -2.61 6.44
C GLY A 536 -22.95 -3.52 6.73
N LYS A 537 -22.49 -4.24 5.69
CA LYS A 537 -21.40 -5.23 5.79
C LYS A 537 -20.08 -4.65 6.35
N THR A 538 -19.89 -3.36 6.07
CA THR A 538 -18.73 -2.53 6.43
C THR A 538 -18.55 -2.40 7.94
N TRP A 539 -19.58 -1.91 8.65
CA TRP A 539 -19.53 -1.74 10.10
C TRP A 539 -19.43 -3.09 10.82
N ARG A 540 -20.12 -4.12 10.32
CA ARG A 540 -20.04 -5.48 10.86
C ARG A 540 -18.61 -6.02 10.86
N SER A 541 -17.90 -5.88 9.74
CA SER A 541 -16.51 -6.35 9.63
C SER A 541 -15.59 -5.66 10.63
N ILE A 542 -15.79 -4.37 10.90
CA ILE A 542 -15.05 -3.67 11.96
C ILE A 542 -15.34 -4.26 13.33
N ILE A 543 -16.62 -4.43 13.68
CA ILE A 543 -17.02 -4.93 15.00
C ILE A 543 -16.56 -6.38 15.23
N GLU A 544 -16.69 -7.27 14.24
CA GLU A 544 -16.22 -8.66 14.31
C GLU A 544 -14.71 -8.73 14.58
N ASN A 545 -13.92 -8.00 13.78
CA ASN A 545 -12.47 -7.99 13.97
C ASN A 545 -12.04 -7.29 15.26
N MET A 546 -12.68 -6.19 15.65
CA MET A 546 -12.40 -5.49 16.92
C MET A 546 -12.74 -6.38 18.13
N THR A 547 -13.83 -7.15 18.06
CA THR A 547 -14.22 -8.09 19.12
C THR A 547 -13.18 -9.20 19.27
N GLU A 548 -12.68 -9.74 18.15
CA GLU A 548 -11.62 -10.75 18.15
C GLU A 548 -10.29 -10.21 18.69
N ILE A 549 -9.91 -8.99 18.30
CA ILE A 549 -8.70 -8.30 18.77
C ILE A 549 -8.78 -8.01 20.28
N ASN A 550 -9.92 -7.53 20.76
CA ASN A 550 -10.14 -7.23 22.17
C ASN A 550 -10.13 -8.51 23.02
N ALA A 551 -10.77 -9.60 22.54
CA ALA A 551 -10.74 -10.90 23.19
C ALA A 551 -9.33 -11.51 23.28
N LYS A 552 -8.45 -11.18 22.32
CA LYS A 552 -7.06 -11.64 22.26
C LYS A 552 -6.05 -10.68 22.90
N GLY A 553 -6.49 -9.53 23.42
CA GLY A 553 -5.63 -8.51 24.03
C GLY A 553 -4.58 -7.91 23.08
N ILE A 554 -4.89 -7.85 21.77
CA ILE A 554 -3.95 -7.38 20.74
C ILE A 554 -3.95 -5.85 20.69
N ASN A 555 -2.78 -5.24 20.79
CA ASN A 555 -2.63 -3.78 20.74
C ASN A 555 -2.44 -3.30 19.30
N VAL A 556 -3.34 -2.46 18.80
CA VAL A 556 -3.34 -1.96 17.41
C VAL A 556 -2.79 -0.54 17.40
N THR A 557 -1.66 -0.34 16.72
CA THR A 557 -1.05 0.98 16.55
C THR A 557 -1.23 1.48 15.13
N ARG A 558 -1.66 2.74 14.98
CA ARG A 558 -1.76 3.39 13.67
C ARG A 558 -0.36 3.66 13.10
N ASP A 559 -0.11 3.25 11.85
CA ASP A 559 1.07 3.72 11.11
C ASP A 559 0.96 5.26 10.96
N PRO A 560 1.97 6.06 11.36
CA PRO A 560 1.89 7.51 11.24
C PRO A 560 1.84 7.91 9.77
N ILE A 561 0.64 8.27 9.30
CA ILE A 561 0.45 8.89 7.99
C ILE A 561 1.04 10.29 8.08
N GLY A 562 2.11 10.55 7.33
CA GLY A 562 2.70 11.87 7.20
C GLY A 562 1.73 12.86 6.55
N ASN A 563 0.93 13.55 7.35
CA ASN A 563 0.55 14.97 7.26
C ASN A 563 -0.59 15.27 8.24
N ALA A 564 -0.32 16.15 9.19
CA ALA A 564 -1.24 16.65 10.21
C ALA A 564 -2.32 17.62 9.66
N GLY A 565 -2.92 17.32 8.50
CA GLY A 565 -3.85 18.22 7.81
C GLY A 565 -5.27 17.69 7.59
N ALA A 566 -5.56 16.42 7.89
CA ALA A 566 -6.88 15.82 7.65
C ALA A 566 -7.30 14.95 8.85
N ILE A 567 -7.63 15.59 9.97
CA ILE A 567 -8.16 14.90 11.18
C ILE A 567 -9.69 14.72 11.10
N ASP A 568 -10.35 15.38 10.14
CA ASP A 568 -11.82 15.44 10.06
C ASP A 568 -12.49 14.39 9.17
N LEU A 569 -11.74 13.51 8.51
CA LEU A 569 -12.31 12.37 7.77
C LEU A 569 -11.65 11.04 8.11
N ILE A 570 -12.48 10.05 8.45
CA ILE A 570 -12.10 8.65 8.62
C ILE A 570 -12.51 7.88 7.36
N GLN A 571 -11.55 7.16 6.78
CA GLN A 571 -11.82 6.19 5.70
C GLN A 571 -11.89 4.79 6.29
N TYR A 572 -13.02 4.12 6.07
CA TYR A 572 -13.28 2.74 6.51
C TYR A 572 -12.13 1.77 6.15
N ASN A 573 -11.68 1.81 4.90
CA ASN A 573 -10.65 0.89 4.39
C ASN A 573 -9.31 1.04 5.13
N ASN A 574 -9.04 2.21 5.72
CA ASN A 574 -7.82 2.42 6.50
C ASN A 574 -7.93 1.75 7.88
N ILE A 575 -9.07 1.92 8.57
CA ILE A 575 -9.32 1.23 9.85
C ILE A 575 -9.29 -0.27 9.67
N LEU A 576 -9.97 -0.80 8.65
CA LEU A 576 -10.00 -2.24 8.39
C LEU A 576 -8.61 -2.78 8.02
N LYS A 577 -7.84 -2.04 7.21
CA LYS A 577 -6.47 -2.43 6.83
C LYS A 577 -5.54 -2.48 8.05
N ASP A 578 -5.66 -1.51 8.96
CA ASP A 578 -4.83 -1.46 10.16
C ASP A 578 -5.21 -2.57 11.16
N ILE A 579 -6.51 -2.86 11.30
CA ILE A 579 -7.04 -4.00 12.07
C ILE A 579 -6.56 -5.34 11.50
N LEU A 580 -6.67 -5.56 10.19
CA LEU A 580 -6.27 -6.82 9.55
C LEU A 580 -4.75 -7.06 9.53
N LYS A 581 -3.95 -6.00 9.65
CA LYS A 581 -2.49 -6.09 9.81
C LYS A 581 -2.06 -6.51 11.21
N ALA A 582 -2.88 -6.27 12.24
CA ALA A 582 -2.54 -6.58 13.62
C ALA A 582 -2.61 -8.10 13.88
N LYS A 583 -1.52 -8.82 13.63
CA LYS A 583 -1.43 -10.26 13.94
C LYS A 583 -1.31 -10.51 15.45
N PRO A 584 -1.92 -11.60 15.98
CA PRO A 584 -1.66 -12.03 17.35
C PRO A 584 -0.18 -12.37 17.52
N LYS A 585 0.46 -11.83 18.56
CA LYS A 585 1.77 -12.31 19.01
C LYS A 585 1.60 -13.76 19.50
N PRO A 586 2.48 -14.70 19.12
CA PRO A 586 2.44 -16.05 19.70
C PRO A 586 2.66 -15.94 21.21
N SER A 587 1.79 -16.61 21.98
CA SER A 587 1.89 -16.67 23.43
C SER A 587 3.17 -17.39 23.83
N THR A 588 4.18 -16.65 24.28
CA THR A 588 5.24 -17.22 25.12
C THR A 588 4.63 -17.54 26.48
N GLY A 589 4.10 -18.75 26.62
CA GLY A 589 3.90 -19.37 27.92
C GLY A 589 5.27 -19.60 28.56
N GLY A 590 5.43 -19.14 29.79
CA GLY A 590 6.70 -19.24 30.51
C GLY A 590 6.69 -18.48 31.81
N SER A 591 5.99 -19.03 32.79
CA SER A 591 6.14 -18.71 34.21
C SER A 591 7.62 -18.60 34.62
N SER A 592 8.03 -17.53 35.29
CA SER A 592 8.82 -17.67 36.51
C SER A 592 8.77 -16.42 37.41
N SER A 593 8.75 -16.74 38.69
CA SER A 593 8.74 -15.97 39.92
C SER A 593 9.66 -14.74 40.03
N LYS A 594 9.18 -13.77 40.82
CA LYS A 594 9.92 -12.74 41.56
C LYS A 594 11.34 -13.14 41.98
N LYS A 595 12.30 -12.22 41.80
CA LYS A 595 13.25 -11.81 42.86
C LYS A 595 13.85 -10.43 42.55
N ASP A 596 13.76 -9.56 43.55
CA ASP A 596 14.41 -8.25 43.62
C ASP A 596 15.94 -8.35 43.56
N GLY A 597 16.61 -7.35 42.98
CA GLY A 597 18.08 -7.27 43.00
C GLY A 597 18.68 -6.11 42.20
N ALA A 598 18.89 -5.00 42.91
CA ALA A 598 19.79 -3.86 42.70
C ALA A 598 20.70 -3.71 41.44
N LYS A 599 20.69 -2.46 40.95
CA LYS A 599 21.74 -1.67 40.26
C LYS A 599 23.13 -2.33 40.11
N ASN A 600 23.63 -2.37 38.86
CA ASN A 600 24.89 -1.71 38.47
C ASN A 600 25.11 -1.79 36.95
N SER A 601 25.35 -0.64 36.31
CA SER A 601 25.86 -0.52 34.95
C SER A 601 27.34 -0.92 34.88
N PRO A 602 27.81 -1.43 33.73
CA PRO A 602 29.00 -0.80 33.16
C PRO A 602 29.00 -0.63 31.63
N ALA A 603 29.98 0.16 31.23
CA ALA A 603 30.19 0.88 29.98
C ALA A 603 30.37 0.05 28.68
N LYS A 604 30.14 0.75 27.57
CA LYS A 604 30.47 0.39 26.17
C LYS A 604 31.96 0.02 25.99
N PRO A 605 32.30 -0.96 25.13
CA PRO A 605 33.66 -1.13 24.63
C PRO A 605 33.95 -0.22 23.42
N VAL A 606 35.14 0.35 23.45
CA VAL A 606 35.80 1.20 22.45
C VAL A 606 36.44 0.33 21.36
N LYS A 607 36.41 0.81 20.10
CA LYS A 607 37.08 0.25 18.92
C LYS A 607 38.62 0.32 19.04
N PRO A 608 39.39 -0.67 18.57
CA PRO A 608 40.84 -0.55 18.43
C PRO A 608 41.24 0.21 17.16
N GLU A 609 42.22 1.10 17.30
CA GLU A 609 42.91 1.83 16.23
C GLU A 609 44.01 0.99 15.55
N THR A 610 44.18 1.26 14.26
CA THR A 610 45.16 0.68 13.33
C THR A 610 46.57 1.27 13.54
N PRO A 611 47.67 0.49 13.46
CA PRO A 611 49.02 1.05 13.54
C PRO A 611 49.47 1.70 12.22
N GLN A 612 50.07 2.88 12.34
CA GLN A 612 50.73 3.63 11.26
C GLN A 612 52.01 2.94 10.77
N LYS A 613 52.15 2.93 9.44
CA LYS A 613 53.34 2.51 8.68
C LYS A 613 54.36 3.65 8.69
N LYS A 614 55.57 3.41 9.23
CA LYS A 614 56.72 4.32 9.08
C LYS A 614 57.43 4.01 7.76
N GLU A 615 57.56 5.04 6.93
CA GLU A 615 58.50 5.08 5.81
C GLU A 615 59.94 5.12 6.35
N ILE A 616 60.80 4.30 5.76
CA ILE A 616 62.26 4.44 5.81
C ILE A 616 62.70 4.45 4.36
N GLY A 617 63.30 5.56 3.93
CA GLY A 617 63.96 5.71 2.65
C GLY A 617 65.35 6.30 2.83
N GLY A 618 66.34 5.60 2.26
CA GLY A 618 67.61 6.14 1.77
C GLY A 618 68.79 6.16 2.74
N LEU A 619 69.80 5.32 2.51
CA LEU A 619 71.04 5.71 1.79
C LEU A 619 72.09 4.58 1.84
N GLU A 620 72.83 4.49 0.72
CA GLU A 620 73.96 3.61 0.35
C GLU A 620 73.66 2.18 -0.12
#